data_AF-A0A8X6T4F2-F1
#
_entry.id   AF-A0A8X6T4F2-F1
#
_cell.length_a   1.000
_cell.length_b   1.000
_cell.length_c   1.000
_cell.angle_alpha   90.00
_cell.angle_beta   90.00
_cell.angle_gamma   90.00
#
_symmetry.space_group_name_H-M   'P 1'
#
loop_
_entity.id
_entity.type
_entity.pdbx_description
1 polymer ?
#
loop_
_entity_poly.entity_id
_entity_poly.type
_entity_poly.pdbx_seq_one_letter_code
_entity_poly.pdbx_strand_id
1 'polypeptide(L)'
;MHETIIPDLSKLTIEEPEKWFKHVHRLQRIMNSTTTRSTKFTPFEVLIGVKMKQKEDLKVKHLLEDELSEQFINKRETLRNQAKENILSFHWSQPTL
;
A
#
# COMPACT_ATOMS: atom_id res chain seq x y z
N MET A 1 4.14 25.49 -16.06
CA MET A 1 3.18 24.46 -15.57
C MET A 1 2.12 24.17 -16.62
N HIS A 2 1.45 25.19 -17.18
CA HIS A 2 0.49 25.00 -18.28
C HIS A 2 1.11 24.41 -19.57
N GLU A 3 2.37 24.74 -19.84
CA GLU A 3 3.16 24.21 -20.97
C GLU A 3 3.37 22.69 -20.94
N THR A 4 3.18 22.04 -19.79
CA THR A 4 3.33 20.58 -19.63
C THR A 4 1.96 19.89 -19.59
N ILE A 5 0.98 20.54 -18.96
CA ILE A 5 -0.36 19.97 -18.76
C ILE A 5 -1.10 19.74 -20.09
N ILE A 6 -1.18 20.76 -20.96
CA ILE A 6 -1.93 20.64 -22.21
C ILE A 6 -1.32 19.58 -23.13
N PRO A 7 0.00 19.60 -23.42
CA PRO A 7 0.58 18.58 -24.30
C PRO A 7 0.44 17.16 -23.75
N ASP A 8 0.60 16.95 -22.44
CA ASP A 8 0.50 15.62 -21.86
C ASP A 8 -0.94 15.11 -21.81
N LEU A 9 -1.92 15.99 -21.54
CA LEU A 9 -3.33 15.65 -21.61
C LEU A 9 -3.75 15.32 -23.05
N SER A 10 -3.32 16.12 -24.04
CA SER A 10 -3.62 15.88 -25.45
C SER A 10 -3.02 14.56 -25.96
N LYS A 11 -1.80 14.21 -25.54
CA LYS A 11 -1.19 12.90 -25.87
C LYS A 11 -1.97 11.74 -25.28
N LEU A 12 -2.45 11.87 -24.05
CA LEU A 12 -3.19 10.82 -23.35
C LEU A 12 -4.62 10.62 -23.89
N THR A 13 -5.13 11.57 -24.68
CA THR A 13 -6.52 11.63 -25.12
C THR A 13 -6.66 11.63 -26.65
N ILE A 14 -5.58 11.24 -27.36
CA ILE A 14 -5.53 11.31 -28.82
C ILE A 14 -6.64 10.51 -29.51
N GLU A 15 -7.07 9.39 -28.90
CA GLU A 15 -8.13 8.51 -29.41
C GLU A 15 -9.53 8.98 -29.00
N GLU A 16 -9.67 9.55 -27.79
CA GLU A 16 -10.97 9.96 -27.21
C GLU A 16 -10.83 11.34 -26.52
N PRO A 17 -10.72 12.44 -27.28
CA PRO A 17 -10.45 13.78 -26.75
C PRO A 17 -11.49 14.27 -25.74
N GLU A 18 -12.76 13.92 -25.93
CA GLU A 18 -13.85 14.27 -25.03
C GLU A 18 -13.74 13.60 -23.65
N LYS A 19 -12.91 12.56 -23.52
CA LYS A 19 -12.71 11.81 -22.27
C LYS A 19 -11.49 12.26 -21.48
N TRP A 20 -10.95 13.44 -21.77
CA TRP A 20 -9.79 14.01 -21.07
C TRP A 20 -9.92 14.06 -19.55
N PHE A 21 -11.14 14.29 -19.05
CA PHE A 21 -11.43 14.32 -17.61
C PHE A 21 -11.02 13.02 -16.90
N LYS A 22 -11.02 11.87 -17.60
CA LYS A 22 -10.57 10.59 -17.06
C LYS A 22 -9.08 10.58 -16.75
N HIS A 23 -8.26 11.43 -17.37
CA HIS A 23 -6.80 11.41 -17.20
C HIS A 23 -6.30 12.44 -16.18
N VAL A 24 -7.13 13.41 -15.80
CA VAL A 24 -6.79 14.53 -14.90
C VAL A 24 -6.22 14.04 -13.57
N HIS A 25 -6.90 13.09 -12.92
CA HIS A 25 -6.49 12.60 -11.60
C HIS A 25 -5.09 11.96 -11.62
N ARG A 26 -4.76 11.24 -12.70
CA ARG A 26 -3.46 10.61 -12.89
C ARG A 26 -2.38 11.66 -13.16
N LEU A 27 -2.65 12.62 -14.05
CA LEU A 27 -1.73 13.71 -14.36
C LEU A 27 -1.44 14.57 -13.12
N GLN A 28 -2.47 14.96 -12.38
CA GLN A 28 -2.31 15.75 -11.16
C GLN A 28 -1.41 15.04 -10.14
N ARG A 29 -1.61 13.73 -9.95
CA ARG A 29 -0.75 12.93 -9.06
C ARG A 29 0.70 12.96 -9.51
N ILE A 30 0.96 12.66 -10.79
CA ILE A 30 2.31 12.64 -11.36
C ILE A 30 2.98 13.99 -11.19
N MET A 31 2.31 15.09 -11.55
CA MET A 31 2.87 16.43 -11.41
C MET A 31 3.19 16.79 -9.95
N ASN A 32 2.27 16.48 -9.04
CA ASN A 32 2.42 16.82 -7.63
C ASN A 32 3.44 15.93 -6.91
N SER A 33 3.77 14.75 -7.44
CA SER A 33 4.79 13.85 -6.89
C SER A 33 6.11 13.85 -7.66
N THR A 34 6.27 14.65 -8.72
CA THR A 34 7.51 14.73 -9.49
C THR A 34 8.40 15.82 -8.93
N THR A 35 9.65 15.48 -8.63
CA THR A 35 10.63 16.42 -8.08
C THR A 35 10.95 17.51 -9.10
N THR A 36 10.89 18.77 -8.68
CA THR A 36 11.28 19.90 -9.54
C THR A 36 12.77 20.21 -9.39
N ARG A 37 13.47 20.46 -10.52
CA ARG A 37 14.93 20.72 -10.49
C ARG A 37 15.29 21.96 -9.67
N SER A 38 14.45 23.00 -9.71
CA SER A 38 14.69 24.27 -9.02
C SER A 38 14.61 24.16 -7.50
N THR A 39 13.66 23.37 -6.99
CA THR A 39 13.41 23.22 -5.53
C THR A 39 14.07 21.97 -4.95
N LYS A 40 14.39 20.96 -5.77
CA LYS A 40 14.77 19.60 -5.34
C LYS A 40 13.69 18.86 -4.53
N PHE A 41 12.49 19.43 -4.45
CA PHE A 41 11.32 18.85 -3.78
C PHE A 41 10.15 18.71 -4.76
N THR A 42 9.18 17.87 -4.43
CA THR A 42 7.93 17.79 -5.16
C THR A 42 7.00 18.94 -4.75
N PRO A 43 6.09 19.41 -5.63
CA PRO A 43 5.09 20.43 -5.24
C PRO A 43 4.27 20.02 -4.01
N PHE A 44 3.96 18.72 -3.87
CA PHE A 44 3.23 18.20 -2.72
C PHE A 44 4.04 18.28 -1.43
N GLU A 45 5.32 17.89 -1.45
CA GLU A 45 6.20 18.01 -0.28
C GLU A 45 6.33 19.47 0.16
N VAL A 46 6.44 20.41 -0.79
CA VAL A 46 6.52 21.84 -0.47
C VAL A 46 5.24 22.32 0.23
N LEU A 47 4.06 21.84 -0.19
CA LEU A 47 2.78 22.29 0.34
C LEU A 47 2.39 21.60 1.66
N ILE A 48 2.68 20.30 1.79
CA ILE A 48 2.17 19.44 2.87
C ILE A 48 3.27 19.04 3.86
N GLY A 49 4.55 19.13 3.48
CA GLY A 49 5.68 18.78 4.33
C GLY A 49 5.99 17.28 4.41
N VAL A 50 5.29 16.43 3.66
CA VAL A 50 5.53 14.98 3.61
C VAL A 50 5.51 14.47 2.17
N LYS A 51 6.10 13.29 1.94
CA LYS A 51 6.07 12.64 0.62
C LYS A 51 4.65 12.21 0.25
N MET A 52 4.27 12.42 -1.01
CA MET A 52 3.00 11.92 -1.53
C MET A 52 3.04 10.38 -1.58
N LYS A 53 2.04 9.72 -0.99
CA LYS A 53 1.87 8.26 -1.10
C LYS A 53 1.42 7.87 -2.50
N GLN A 54 2.11 6.92 -3.10
CA GLN A 54 1.76 6.34 -4.39
C GLN A 54 0.75 5.19 -4.25
N LYS A 55 0.16 4.78 -5.38
CA LYS A 55 -0.81 3.67 -5.38
C LYS A 55 -0.11 2.36 -5.00
N GLU A 56 1.12 2.22 -5.46
CA GLU A 56 2.01 1.09 -5.19
C GLU A 56 2.33 1.01 -3.70
N ASP A 57 2.59 2.14 -3.04
CA ASP A 57 2.82 2.20 -1.59
C ASP A 57 1.63 1.66 -0.80
N LEU A 58 0.40 1.97 -1.23
CA LEU A 58 -0.82 1.46 -0.59
C LEU A 58 -0.97 -0.05 -0.77
N LYS A 59 -0.64 -0.58 -1.96
CA LYS A 59 -0.65 -2.02 -2.22
C LYS A 59 0.37 -2.74 -1.35
N VAL A 60 1.59 -2.21 -1.26
CA VAL A 60 2.65 -2.77 -0.41
C VAL A 60 2.23 -2.73 1.05
N LYS A 61 1.64 -1.62 1.52
CA LYS A 61 1.11 -1.51 2.89
C LYS A 61 0.07 -2.59 3.19
N HIS A 62 -0.87 -2.82 2.28
CA HIS A 62 -1.90 -3.85 2.47
C HIS A 62 -1.30 -5.25 2.56
N LEU A 63 -0.37 -5.60 1.67
CA LEU A 63 0.31 -6.90 1.70
C LEU A 63 1.07 -7.12 3.02
N LEU A 64 1.74 -6.09 3.55
CA LEU A 64 2.41 -6.17 4.84
C LEU A 64 1.44 -6.33 6.01
N GLU A 65 0.27 -5.68 5.94
CA GLU A 65 -0.78 -5.80 6.96
C GLU A 65 -1.41 -7.21 6.95
N ASP A 66 -1.61 -7.79 5.76
CA ASP A 66 -2.09 -9.16 5.60
C ASP A 66 -1.07 -10.16 6.14
N GLU A 67 0.21 -10.04 5.76
CA GLU A 67 1.29 -10.91 6.25
C GLU A 67 1.44 -10.85 7.77
N LEU A 68 1.38 -9.65 8.36
CA LEU A 68 1.43 -9.49 9.82
C LEU A 68 0.24 -10.18 10.50
N SER A 69 -0.95 -10.08 9.91
CA SER A 69 -2.16 -10.72 10.42
C SER A 69 -2.07 -12.24 10.36
N GLU A 70 -1.58 -12.79 9.24
CA GLU A 70 -1.33 -14.23 9.08
C GLU A 70 -0.31 -14.75 10.10
N GLN A 71 0.82 -14.05 10.27
CA GLN A 71 1.84 -14.41 11.26
C GLN A 71 1.26 -14.44 12.69
N PHE A 72 0.40 -13.48 13.03
CA PHE A 72 -0.26 -13.45 14.32
C PHE A 72 -1.20 -14.64 14.54
N ILE A 73 -2.02 -14.97 13.53
CA ILE A 73 -2.93 -16.12 13.58
C ILE A 73 -2.14 -17.42 13.73
N ASN A 74 -1.10 -17.61 12.90
CA ASN A 74 -0.24 -18.78 12.92
C ASN A 74 0.41 -18.97 14.30
N LYS A 75 0.95 -17.89 14.89
CA LYS A 75 1.55 -17.96 16.23
C LYS A 75 0.54 -18.40 17.29
N ARG A 76 -0.71 -17.91 17.22
CA ARG A 76 -1.79 -18.32 18.14
C ARG A 76 -2.21 -19.76 17.92
N GLU A 77 -2.19 -20.24 16.69
CA GLU A 77 -2.53 -21.63 16.36
C GLU A 77 -1.45 -22.59 16.86
N THR A 78 -0.18 -22.26 16.64
CA THR A 78 0.96 -22.99 17.21
C THR A 78 0.85 -23.10 18.73
N LEU A 79 0.58 -21.98 19.43
CA LEU A 79 0.39 -21.99 20.88
C LEU A 79 -0.79 -22.87 21.32
N ARG A 80 -1.92 -22.82 20.60
CA ARG A 80 -3.08 -23.67 20.88
C ARG A 80 -2.77 -25.15 20.67
N ASN A 81 -2.01 -25.50 19.64
CA ASN A 81 -1.61 -26.89 19.37
C ASN A 81 -0.65 -27.41 20.44
N GLN A 82 0.35 -26.62 20.82
CA GLN A 82 1.24 -26.95 21.95
C GLN A 82 0.46 -27.16 23.26
N ALA A 83 -0.51 -26.30 23.56
CA ALA A 83 -1.34 -26.45 24.75
C ALA A 83 -2.17 -27.75 24.71
N LYS A 84 -2.75 -28.11 23.55
CA LYS A 84 -3.48 -29.37 23.39
C LYS A 84 -2.58 -30.58 23.62
N GLU A 85 -1.37 -30.58 23.06
CA GLU A 85 -0.39 -31.66 23.26
C GLU A 85 0.00 -31.81 24.72
N ASN A 86 0.23 -30.70 25.42
CA ASN A 86 0.55 -30.71 26.86
C ASN A 86 -0.60 -31.23 27.73
N ILE A 87 -1.85 -30.88 27.40
CA ILE A 87 -3.02 -31.40 28.13
C ILE A 87 -3.17 -32.89 27.90
N LEU A 88 -3.01 -33.34 26.64
CA LEU A 88 -3.08 -34.76 26.30
C LEU A 88 -1.96 -35.52 27.02
N SER A 89 -0.71 -35.09 26.92
CA SER A 89 0.43 -35.75 27.57
C SER A 89 0.26 -35.84 29.08
N PHE A 90 -0.26 -34.77 29.72
CA PHE A 90 -0.62 -34.79 31.13
C PHE A 90 -1.69 -35.85 31.43
N HIS A 91 -2.79 -35.88 30.67
CA HIS A 91 -3.86 -36.88 30.83
C HIS A 91 -3.34 -38.32 30.71
N TRP A 92 -2.50 -38.63 29.71
CA TRP A 92 -1.94 -39.98 29.52
C TRP A 92 -0.92 -40.38 30.59
N SER A 93 -0.35 -39.41 31.31
CA SER A 93 0.59 -39.66 32.40
C SER A 93 -0.07 -39.99 33.75
N GLN A 94 -1.39 -39.81 33.88
CA GLN A 94 -2.13 -40.17 35.09
C GLN A 94 -2.49 -41.66 35.05
N PRO A 95 -2.22 -42.44 36.12
CA PRO A 95 -2.65 -43.83 36.17
C PRO A 95 -4.18 -43.89 36.19
N THR A 96 -4.76 -44.68 35.30
CA THR A 96 -6.19 -45.02 35.33
C THR A 96 -6.50 -45.74 36.64
N LEU A 97 -7.37 -45.13 37.47
CA LEU A 97 -7.96 -45.75 38.66
C LEU A 97 -8.78 -47.00 38.30
#